data_AF-A0A1R0XYJ9-F1
#
_entry.id   AF-A0A1R0XYJ9-F1
#
_cell.length_a   1.000
_cell.length_b   1.000
_cell.length_c   1.000
_cell.angle_alpha   90.00
_cell.angle_beta   90.00
_cell.angle_gamma   90.00
#
_symmetry.space_group_name_H-M   'P 1'
#
loop_
_entity.id
_entity.type
_entity.pdbx_description
1 polymer ?
#
loop_
_entity_poly.entity_id
_entity_poly.type
_entity_poly.pdbx_seq_one_letter_code
_entity_poly.pdbx_strand_id
1 'polypeptide(L)'
;MPGYRYLTTIQKKGRPERSGDLIIRYEQNSNDAELLYQLAWTHDVLGLEREAVPFYEKSLTLGLPSEQRVGALLGLGSTFRTLGEYENSKAILEQAIHEYPENKEFPVFLAMTLHNLGDHSLAMGMLLKLLADTSGDEGIRSYSKAISYYSDKLEQVWD
;
A
#
# COMPACT_ATOMS: atom_id res chain seq x y z
N MET A 1 12.02 -17.31 21.20
CA MET A 1 11.98 -15.87 21.55
C MET A 1 13.31 -15.26 21.16
N PRO A 2 13.31 -14.31 20.21
CA PRO A 2 13.31 -12.90 20.62
C PRO A 2 12.43 -11.99 19.73
N GLY A 3 11.95 -10.86 20.27
CA GLY A 3 11.49 -9.74 19.43
C GLY A 3 10.30 -8.88 19.87
N TYR A 4 9.71 -9.04 21.08
CA TYR A 4 8.68 -8.10 21.57
C TYR A 4 9.27 -6.76 22.02
N ARG A 5 9.81 -5.98 21.09
CA ARG A 5 10.36 -4.64 21.37
C ARG A 5 10.09 -3.61 20.26
N TYR A 6 8.84 -3.53 19.79
CA TYR A 6 8.32 -2.30 19.19
C TYR A 6 6.88 -2.06 19.67
N LEU A 7 6.74 -1.89 20.99
CA LEU A 7 5.71 -1.00 21.55
C LEU A 7 6.22 0.44 21.37
N THR A 8 6.10 1.00 20.18
CA THR A 8 6.37 2.41 19.93
C THR A 8 5.29 2.99 19.02
N THR A 9 4.37 3.70 19.65
CA THR A 9 3.76 4.95 19.19
C THR A 9 3.96 5.28 17.70
N ILE A 10 2.97 4.95 16.87
CA ILE A 10 2.75 5.65 15.61
C ILE A 10 1.50 6.50 15.80
N GLN A 11 1.73 7.80 15.92
CA GLN A 11 0.72 8.80 16.23
C GLN A 11 0.60 9.75 15.04
N LYS A 12 -0.55 9.74 14.36
CA LYS A 12 -1.29 10.96 13.98
C LYS A 12 -2.68 10.63 13.42
N LYS A 13 -3.69 11.14 14.13
CA LYS A 13 -5.16 11.07 13.98
C LYS A 13 -5.81 9.73 14.34
N GLY A 14 -6.51 9.74 15.48
CA GLY A 14 -7.21 8.59 16.06
C GLY A 14 -6.32 7.86 17.06
N ARG A 15 -6.72 7.81 18.32
CA ARG A 15 -6.03 6.97 19.32
C ARG A 15 -6.20 5.52 18.85
N PRO A 16 -5.15 4.71 18.65
CA PRO A 16 -5.37 3.27 18.47
C PRO A 16 -6.00 2.77 19.77
N GLU A 17 -7.24 2.27 19.67
CA GLU A 17 -7.83 1.46 20.72
C GLU A 17 -6.86 0.31 21.02
N ARG A 18 -6.76 -0.11 22.29
CA ARG A 18 -5.89 -1.23 22.61
C ARG A 18 -6.36 -2.44 21.80
N SER A 19 -5.45 -3.24 21.27
CA SER A 19 -5.82 -4.41 20.45
C SER A 19 -6.84 -5.32 21.15
N GLY A 20 -6.81 -5.39 22.49
CA GLY A 20 -7.82 -6.10 23.28
C GLY A 20 -9.23 -5.50 23.23
N ASP A 21 -9.36 -4.17 23.20
CA ASP A 21 -10.65 -3.48 23.09
C ASP A 21 -11.29 -3.72 21.71
N LEU A 22 -10.46 -3.75 20.65
CA LEU A 22 -10.91 -4.06 19.29
C LEU A 22 -11.47 -5.49 19.18
N ILE A 23 -10.82 -6.47 19.82
CA ILE A 23 -11.28 -7.86 19.83
C ILE A 23 -12.64 -7.98 20.52
N ILE A 24 -12.82 -7.36 21.69
CA ILE A 24 -14.11 -7.38 22.42
C ILE A 24 -15.22 -6.77 21.56
N ARG A 25 -14.94 -5.64 20.90
CA ARG A 25 -15.92 -5.02 19.98
C ARG A 25 -16.24 -5.91 18.79
N TYR A 26 -15.26 -6.65 18.28
CA TYR A 26 -15.46 -7.55 17.15
C TYR A 26 -16.33 -8.74 17.52
N GLU A 27 -16.17 -9.28 18.73
CA GLU A 27 -17.05 -10.31 19.28
C GLU A 27 -18.50 -9.82 19.41
N GLN A 28 -18.70 -8.52 19.68
CA GLN A 28 -20.02 -7.90 19.78
C GLN A 28 -20.62 -7.53 18.42
N ASN A 29 -19.80 -7.13 17.44
CA ASN A 29 -20.23 -6.78 16.09
C ASN A 29 -19.15 -7.06 15.05
N SER A 30 -19.17 -8.27 14.49
CA SER A 30 -18.15 -8.74 13.55
C SER A 30 -18.33 -8.23 12.10
N ASN A 31 -19.35 -7.41 11.84
CA ASN A 31 -19.68 -6.83 10.53
C ASN A 31 -19.55 -5.30 10.49
N ASP A 32 -18.83 -4.72 11.44
CA ASP A 32 -18.44 -3.30 11.38
C ASP A 32 -17.20 -3.16 10.48
N ALA A 33 -17.37 -2.55 9.30
CA ALA A 33 -16.31 -2.41 8.31
C ALA A 33 -15.11 -1.61 8.82
N GLU A 34 -15.35 -0.54 9.58
CA GLU A 34 -14.28 0.30 10.13
C GLU A 34 -13.50 -0.46 11.22
N LEU A 35 -14.21 -1.20 12.08
CA LEU A 35 -13.58 -2.06 13.08
C LEU A 35 -12.72 -3.16 12.43
N LEU A 36 -13.21 -3.79 11.36
CA LEU A 36 -12.47 -4.78 10.60
C LEU A 36 -11.21 -4.18 9.98
N TYR A 37 -11.29 -2.98 9.40
CA TYR A 37 -10.11 -2.28 8.88
C TYR A 37 -9.09 -1.97 9.98
N GLN A 38 -9.53 -1.53 11.16
CA GLN A 38 -8.66 -1.29 12.32
C GLN A 38 -7.98 -2.57 12.80
N LEU A 39 -8.70 -3.70 12.83
CA LEU A 39 -8.13 -5.01 13.15
C LEU A 39 -7.10 -5.43 12.11
N ALA A 40 -7.40 -5.28 10.82
CA ALA A 40 -6.50 -5.61 9.73
C ALA A 40 -5.17 -4.86 9.88
N TRP A 41 -5.24 -3.54 10.03
CA TRP A 41 -4.08 -2.69 10.24
C TRP A 41 -3.30 -3.03 11.52
N THR A 42 -4.01 -3.35 12.60
CA THR A 42 -3.37 -3.79 13.86
C THR A 42 -2.57 -5.07 13.67
N HIS A 43 -3.11 -6.05 12.94
CA HIS A 43 -2.41 -7.31 12.65
C HIS A 43 -1.19 -7.07 11.74
N ASP A 44 -1.34 -6.27 10.69
CA ASP A 44 -0.26 -5.93 9.75
C ASP A 44 0.92 -5.25 10.49
N VAL A 45 0.65 -4.25 11.33
CA VAL A 45 1.69 -3.57 12.14
C VAL A 45 2.38 -4.51 13.14
N LEU A 46 1.70 -5.58 13.56
CA LEU A 46 2.28 -6.60 14.44
C LEU A 46 3.07 -7.69 13.70
N GLY A 47 3.17 -7.62 12.37
CA GLY A 47 3.80 -8.66 11.55
C GLY A 47 2.97 -9.95 11.50
N LEU A 48 1.64 -9.81 11.58
CA LEU A 48 0.67 -10.88 11.44
C LEU A 48 -0.07 -10.69 10.10
N GLU A 49 0.70 -10.62 9.02
CA GLU A 49 0.20 -10.26 7.68
C GLU A 49 -0.86 -11.25 7.20
N ARG A 50 -0.66 -12.55 7.45
CA ARG A 50 -1.60 -13.59 7.01
C ARG A 50 -2.95 -13.46 7.73
N GLU A 51 -2.93 -13.09 9.00
CA GLU A 51 -4.11 -12.84 9.82
C GLU A 51 -4.80 -11.51 9.45
N ALA A 52 -4.05 -10.53 8.94
CA ALA A 52 -4.59 -9.24 8.50
C ALA A 52 -5.48 -9.35 7.25
N VAL A 53 -5.12 -10.23 6.29
CA VAL A 53 -5.82 -10.40 5.00
C VAL A 53 -7.34 -10.53 5.14
N PRO A 54 -7.91 -11.49 5.90
CA PRO A 54 -9.35 -11.67 5.96
C PRO A 54 -10.08 -10.45 6.55
N PHE A 55 -9.43 -9.69 7.43
CA PHE A 55 -10.01 -8.46 7.98
C PHE A 55 -10.04 -7.34 6.93
N TYR A 56 -8.96 -7.17 6.15
CA TYR A 56 -8.93 -6.23 5.04
C TYR A 56 -10.01 -6.56 3.99
N GLU A 57 -10.04 -7.81 3.51
CA GLU A 57 -11.00 -8.24 2.48
C GLU A 57 -12.45 -8.04 2.93
N LYS A 58 -12.75 -8.42 4.18
CA LYS A 58 -14.10 -8.24 4.73
C LYS A 58 -14.46 -6.76 4.90
N SER A 59 -13.53 -5.92 5.37
CA SER A 59 -13.76 -4.47 5.49
C SER A 59 -14.07 -3.83 4.13
N LEU A 60 -13.32 -4.19 3.09
CA LEU A 60 -13.52 -3.69 1.72
C LEU A 60 -14.85 -4.16 1.13
N THR A 61 -15.26 -5.39 1.42
CA THR A 61 -16.52 -5.99 0.96
C THR A 61 -17.74 -5.32 1.61
N LEU A 62 -17.66 -5.01 2.91
CA LEU A 62 -18.76 -4.37 3.64
C LEU A 62 -18.90 -2.87 3.32
N GLY A 63 -17.89 -2.29 2.67
CA GLY A 63 -17.87 -0.89 2.26
C GLY A 63 -17.27 0.00 3.34
N LEU A 64 -16.21 0.71 2.95
CA LEU A 64 -15.56 1.71 3.78
C LEU A 64 -15.80 3.11 3.22
N PRO A 65 -15.83 4.15 4.07
CA PRO A 65 -15.70 5.52 3.63
C PRO A 65 -14.43 5.70 2.78
N SER A 66 -14.46 6.59 1.80
CA SER A 66 -13.40 6.72 0.79
C SER A 66 -11.98 6.83 1.37
N GLU A 67 -11.79 7.62 2.43
CA GLU A 67 -10.46 7.79 3.06
C GLU A 67 -9.95 6.47 3.66
N GLN A 68 -10.82 5.70 4.30
CA GLN A 68 -10.45 4.40 4.90
C GLN A 68 -10.28 3.32 3.83
N ARG A 69 -11.07 3.38 2.75
CA ARG A 69 -10.95 2.46 1.62
C ARG A 69 -9.58 2.58 0.94
N VAL A 70 -9.08 3.80 0.75
CA VAL A 70 -7.71 4.05 0.24
C VAL A 70 -6.68 3.33 1.11
N GLY A 71 -6.76 3.52 2.43
CA GLY A 71 -5.85 2.87 3.38
C GLY A 71 -5.98 1.34 3.38
N ALA A 72 -7.20 0.80 3.27
CA ALA A 72 -7.45 -0.64 3.23
C ALA A 72 -6.92 -1.30 1.96
N LEU A 73 -7.10 -0.67 0.79
CA LEU A 73 -6.54 -1.16 -0.47
C LEU A 73 -5.00 -1.14 -0.46
N LEU A 74 -4.40 -0.05 0.04
CA LEU A 74 -2.95 0.06 0.13
C LEU A 74 -2.38 -0.98 1.11
N GLY A 75 -3.00 -1.13 2.28
CA GLY A 75 -2.64 -2.10 3.30
C GLY A 75 -2.74 -3.53 2.78
N LEU A 76 -3.86 -3.91 2.17
CA LEU A 76 -4.05 -5.25 1.60
C LEU A 76 -3.06 -5.53 0.47
N GLY A 77 -2.87 -4.59 -0.45
CA GLY A 77 -1.90 -4.72 -1.54
C GLY A 77 -0.48 -4.92 -1.03
N SER A 78 -0.06 -4.17 0.00
CA SER A 78 1.24 -4.33 0.65
C SER A 78 1.35 -5.67 1.40
N THR A 79 0.30 -6.06 2.11
CA THR A 79 0.21 -7.32 2.87
C THR A 79 0.43 -8.51 1.94
N PHE A 80 -0.29 -8.57 0.82
CA PHE A 80 -0.10 -9.62 -0.18
C PHE A 80 1.33 -9.66 -0.71
N ARG A 81 1.95 -8.50 -0.97
CA ARG A 81 3.36 -8.44 -1.41
C ARG A 81 4.30 -9.02 -0.36
N THR A 82 4.12 -8.69 0.92
CA THR A 82 4.93 -9.23 2.03
C THR A 82 4.79 -10.75 2.14
N LEU A 83 3.59 -11.28 1.89
CA LEU A 83 3.31 -12.72 1.90
C LEU A 83 3.83 -13.48 0.66
N GLY A 84 4.39 -12.78 -0.33
CA GLY A 84 4.83 -13.38 -1.60
C GLY A 84 3.69 -13.62 -2.59
N GLU A 85 2.47 -13.16 -2.28
CA GLU A 85 1.29 -13.26 -3.12
C GLU A 85 1.24 -12.11 -4.13
N TYR A 86 2.27 -12.02 -4.96
CA TYR A 86 2.54 -10.84 -5.79
C TYR A 86 1.42 -10.55 -6.82
N GLU A 87 0.80 -11.57 -7.39
CA GLU A 87 -0.31 -11.36 -8.35
C GLU A 87 -1.56 -10.80 -7.65
N ASN A 88 -1.86 -11.24 -6.41
CA ASN A 88 -2.95 -10.67 -5.61
C ASN A 88 -2.65 -9.21 -5.26
N SER A 89 -1.40 -8.93 -4.86
CA SER A 89 -0.94 -7.56 -4.61
C SER A 89 -1.13 -6.67 -5.83
N LYS A 90 -0.70 -7.13 -7.01
CA LYS A 90 -0.83 -6.42 -8.29
C LYS A 90 -2.29 -6.10 -8.58
N ALA A 91 -3.18 -7.09 -8.51
CA ALA A 91 -4.60 -6.90 -8.79
C ALA A 91 -5.25 -5.85 -7.87
N ILE A 92 -4.98 -5.90 -6.57
CA ILE A 92 -5.51 -4.91 -5.60
C ILE A 92 -4.98 -3.51 -5.88
N LEU A 93 -3.69 -3.38 -6.20
CA LEU A 93 -3.07 -2.07 -6.46
C LEU A 93 -3.52 -1.49 -7.81
N GLU A 94 -3.70 -2.30 -8.84
CA GLU A 94 -4.28 -1.88 -10.13
C GLU A 94 -5.73 -1.43 -9.96
N GLN A 95 -6.53 -2.16 -9.17
CA GLN A 95 -7.87 -1.74 -8.78
C GLN A 95 -7.84 -0.38 -8.07
N ALA A 96 -6.94 -0.20 -7.11
CA ALA A 96 -6.82 1.04 -6.36
C ALA A 96 -6.42 2.24 -7.24
N ILE A 97 -5.54 2.04 -8.23
CA ILE A 97 -5.20 3.07 -9.23
C ILE A 97 -6.41 3.43 -10.09
N HIS A 98 -7.23 2.44 -10.47
CA HIS A 98 -8.46 2.69 -11.23
C HIS A 98 -9.49 3.49 -10.43
N GLU A 99 -9.67 3.16 -9.14
CA GLU A 99 -10.61 3.84 -8.25
C GLU A 99 -10.12 5.24 -7.82
N TYR A 100 -8.81 5.40 -7.63
CA TYR A 100 -8.18 6.60 -7.07
C TYR A 100 -6.97 7.07 -7.91
N PRO A 101 -7.17 7.53 -9.16
CA PRO A 101 -6.07 7.87 -10.07
C PRO A 101 -5.18 9.04 -9.61
N GLU A 102 -5.68 9.88 -8.71
CA GLU A 102 -4.94 11.01 -8.13
C GLU A 102 -3.98 10.58 -7.01
N ASN A 103 -4.20 9.41 -6.40
CA ASN A 103 -3.45 8.90 -5.26
C ASN A 103 -2.13 8.25 -5.73
N LYS A 104 -1.04 8.99 -5.54
CA LYS A 104 0.29 8.64 -6.06
C LYS A 104 1.01 7.54 -5.28
N GLU A 105 0.51 7.19 -4.10
CA GLU A 105 1.01 6.07 -3.31
C GLU A 105 0.75 4.71 -4.00
N PHE A 106 -0.35 4.52 -4.71
CA PHE A 106 -0.65 3.22 -5.33
C PHE A 106 0.35 2.83 -6.43
N PRO A 107 0.72 3.71 -7.39
CA PRO A 107 1.78 3.42 -8.34
C PRO A 107 3.13 3.07 -7.68
N VAL A 108 3.47 3.68 -6.54
CA VAL A 108 4.71 3.36 -5.83
C VAL A 108 4.69 1.92 -5.33
N PHE A 109 3.61 1.50 -4.67
CA PHE A 109 3.48 0.14 -4.16
C PHE A 109 3.35 -0.87 -5.31
N LEU A 110 2.68 -0.51 -6.41
CA LEU A 110 2.59 -1.36 -7.60
C LEU A 110 3.98 -1.58 -8.20
N ALA A 111 4.82 -0.55 -8.30
CA ALA A 111 6.19 -0.69 -8.77
C ALA A 111 7.02 -1.65 -7.91
N MET A 112 6.84 -1.66 -6.58
CA MET A 112 7.49 -2.65 -5.71
C MET A 112 7.02 -4.08 -6.02
N THR A 113 5.72 -4.28 -6.24
CA THR A 113 5.14 -5.57 -6.61
C THR A 113 5.62 -6.03 -8.00
N LEU A 114 5.65 -5.13 -8.98
CA LEU A 114 6.18 -5.40 -10.32
C LEU A 114 7.66 -5.79 -10.27
N HIS A 115 8.44 -5.15 -9.41
CA HIS A 115 9.82 -5.58 -9.16
C HIS A 115 9.89 -7.02 -8.64
N ASN A 116 9.02 -7.40 -7.69
CA ASN A 116 8.95 -8.78 -7.19
C ASN A 116 8.51 -9.80 -8.26
N LEU A 117 7.71 -9.36 -9.25
CA LEU A 117 7.27 -10.17 -10.39
C LEU A 117 8.32 -10.25 -11.53
N GLY A 118 9.42 -9.49 -11.45
CA GLY A 118 10.46 -9.44 -12.49
C GLY A 118 10.24 -8.36 -13.56
N ASP A 119 9.16 -7.58 -13.49
CA ASP A 119 8.84 -6.49 -14.42
C ASP A 119 9.66 -5.21 -14.09
N HIS A 120 10.98 -5.35 -14.00
CA HIS A 120 11.89 -4.32 -13.49
C HIS A 120 11.86 -3.03 -14.31
N SER A 121 11.85 -3.12 -15.65
CA SER A 121 11.83 -1.94 -16.52
C SER A 121 10.53 -1.15 -16.35
N LEU A 122 9.39 -1.84 -16.20
CA LEU A 122 8.10 -1.19 -15.96
C LEU A 122 8.05 -0.54 -14.57
N ALA A 123 8.51 -1.26 -13.54
CA ALA A 123 8.61 -0.73 -12.18
C ALA A 123 9.45 0.54 -12.12
N MET A 124 10.65 0.52 -12.71
CA MET A 124 11.55 1.66 -12.73
C MET A 124 10.94 2.83 -13.51
N GLY A 125 10.36 2.57 -14.67
CA GLY A 125 9.71 3.60 -15.48
C GLY A 125 8.55 4.28 -14.73
N MET A 126 7.76 3.52 -13.98
CA MET A 126 6.67 4.05 -13.16
C MET A 126 7.20 5.00 -12.07
N LEU A 127 8.27 4.61 -11.37
CA LEU A 127 8.87 5.44 -10.32
C LEU A 127 9.55 6.70 -10.89
N LEU A 128 10.21 6.60 -12.06
CA LEU A 128 10.84 7.76 -12.71
C LEU A 128 9.82 8.80 -13.17
N LYS A 129 8.71 8.35 -13.78
CA LYS A 129 7.60 9.24 -14.14
C LYS A 129 7.05 9.94 -12.92
N LEU A 130 6.78 9.18 -11.86
CA LEU A 130 6.25 9.76 -10.63
C LEU A 130 7.22 10.77 -10.00
N LEU A 131 8.51 10.45 -9.95
CA LEU A 131 9.53 11.35 -9.43
C LEU A 131 9.62 12.65 -10.24
N ALA A 132 9.55 12.57 -11.57
CA ALA A 132 9.55 13.75 -12.44
C ALA A 132 8.30 14.63 -12.22
N ASP A 133 7.14 14.01 -11.98
CA ASP A 133 5.86 14.70 -11.83
C ASP A 133 5.68 15.33 -10.44
N THR A 134 6.20 14.71 -9.37
CA THR A 134 5.87 15.10 -7.99
C THR A 134 7.03 15.70 -7.20
N SER A 135 8.26 15.70 -7.72
CA SER A 135 9.42 16.09 -6.92
C SER A 135 9.43 17.59 -6.57
N GLY A 136 9.62 17.86 -5.27
CA GLY A 136 9.91 19.18 -4.72
C GLY A 136 11.39 19.58 -4.80
N ASP A 137 12.27 18.72 -5.31
CA ASP A 137 13.70 19.02 -5.49
C ASP A 137 13.96 19.85 -6.75
N GLU A 138 14.82 20.86 -6.64
CA GLU A 138 15.13 21.77 -7.75
C GLU A 138 15.89 21.10 -8.89
N GLY A 139 16.83 20.21 -8.56
CA GLY A 139 17.62 19.47 -9.54
C GLY A 139 16.73 18.54 -10.35
N ILE A 140 15.89 17.76 -9.68
CA ILE A 140 14.95 16.85 -10.34
C ILE A 140 13.97 17.64 -11.23
N ARG A 141 13.38 18.75 -10.74
CA ARG A 141 12.48 19.55 -11.58
C ARG A 141 13.13 20.08 -12.84
N SER A 142 14.38 20.56 -12.74
CA SER A 142 15.15 21.07 -13.87
C SER A 142 15.36 20.02 -14.97
N TYR A 143 15.46 18.74 -14.59
CA TYR A 143 15.61 17.60 -15.49
C TYR A 143 14.34 16.76 -15.69
N SER A 144 13.17 17.19 -15.18
CA SER A 144 11.91 16.44 -15.21
C SER A 144 11.55 15.91 -16.59
N LYS A 145 11.65 16.76 -17.63
CA LYS A 145 11.39 16.35 -19.04
C LYS A 145 12.30 15.23 -19.50
N ALA A 146 13.58 15.29 -19.15
CA ALA A 146 14.53 14.24 -19.50
C ALA A 146 14.19 12.95 -18.73
N ILE A 147 14.00 13.03 -17.41
CA ILE A 147 13.64 11.88 -16.56
C ILE A 147 12.39 11.19 -17.10
N SER A 148 11.32 11.93 -17.43
CA SER A 148 10.11 11.39 -18.03
C SER A 148 10.37 10.79 -19.42
N TYR A 149 11.19 11.43 -20.26
CA TYR A 149 11.53 10.93 -21.58
C TYR A 149 12.26 9.58 -21.56
N TYR A 150 13.18 9.38 -20.60
CA TYR A 150 13.96 8.16 -20.44
C TYR A 150 13.23 7.04 -19.70
N SER A 151 12.15 7.36 -18.99
CA SER A 151 11.43 6.42 -18.12
C SER A 151 10.96 5.14 -18.80
N ASP A 152 10.71 5.17 -20.12
CA ASP A 152 10.30 4.01 -20.92
C ASP A 152 11.37 3.56 -21.94
N LYS A 153 12.61 4.05 -21.81
CA LYS A 153 13.74 3.82 -22.74
C LYS A 153 15.01 3.36 -22.02
N LEU A 154 14.87 2.75 -20.85
CA LEU A 154 16.00 2.37 -19.99
C LEU A 154 16.96 1.38 -20.66
N GLU A 155 16.46 0.54 -21.57
CA GLU A 155 17.26 -0.42 -22.34
C GLU A 155 17.69 0.11 -23.72
N GLN A 156 17.27 1.33 -24.09
CA GLN A 156 17.54 1.86 -25.42
C GLN A 156 18.98 2.40 -25.49
N VAL A 157 19.73 1.95 -26.50
CA VAL A 157 21.04 2.48 -26.87
C VAL A 157 20.89 3.30 -28.15
N TRP A 158 21.62 4.40 -28.25
CA TRP A 158 21.62 5.30 -29.41
C TRP A 158 23.01 5.39 -30.05
N ASP A 159 23.01 5.50 -31.37
CA ASP A 159 24.20 5.67 -32.22
C ASP A 159 24.45 7.15 -32.58
#